data_AF-A0A2S9FKH3-F1
#
_entry.id   AF-A0A2S9FKH3-F1
#
_cell.length_a   1.000
_cell.length_b   1.000
_cell.length_c   1.000
_cell.angle_alpha   90.00
_cell.angle_beta   90.00
_cell.angle_gamma   90.00
#
_symmetry.space_group_name_H-M   'P 1'
#
loop_
_entity.id
_entity.type
_entity.pdbx_description
1 polymer ?
#
loop_
_entity_poly.entity_id
_entity_poly.type
_entity_poly.pdbx_seq_one_letter_code
_entity_poly.pdbx_strand_id
1 'polypeptide(L)'
;TSTVDLATAEDMVLTYIRDHVKQAKTAPLAGNSIATDRGFIARDMPKLDDYLHYRMIDVSSIKELCRRWYPRIYFGQPEKGLAHRALADIHESIRELRYYRQTAFVTPPGPSTSDIAAVAAGLGPTSDNDSAREAPSG
;
A
#
# COMPACT_ATOMS: atom_id res chain seq x y z
N THR A 1 15.98 -10.09 -23.70
CA THR A 1 16.50 -11.01 -22.66
C THR A 1 17.36 -10.18 -21.71
N SER A 2 17.10 -10.21 -20.40
CA SER A 2 17.91 -9.45 -19.44
C SER A 2 19.34 -10.02 -19.40
N THR A 3 20.35 -9.16 -19.29
CA THR A 3 21.75 -9.56 -19.09
C THR A 3 22.11 -9.73 -17.61
N VAL A 4 21.18 -9.40 -16.72
CA VAL A 4 21.36 -9.48 -15.26
C VAL A 4 20.57 -10.67 -14.75
N ASP A 5 21.24 -11.57 -14.02
CA ASP A 5 20.59 -12.68 -13.33
C ASP A 5 19.83 -12.22 -12.09
N LEU A 6 18.99 -13.10 -11.55
CA LEU A 6 18.09 -12.77 -10.45
C LEU A 6 18.82 -12.40 -9.16
N ALA A 7 19.90 -13.12 -8.82
CA ALA A 7 20.67 -12.86 -7.60
C ALA A 7 21.40 -11.51 -7.65
N THR A 8 21.99 -11.19 -8.81
CA THR A 8 22.62 -9.89 -9.06
C THR A 8 21.59 -8.77 -8.99
N ALA A 9 20.40 -8.98 -9.58
CA ALA A 9 19.32 -8.01 -9.51
C ALA A 9 18.84 -7.78 -8.05
N GLU A 10 18.69 -8.83 -7.25
CA GLU A 10 18.34 -8.74 -5.83
C GLU A 10 19.37 -7.90 -5.07
N ASP A 11 20.67 -8.21 -5.22
CA ASP A 11 21.73 -7.52 -4.48
C ASP A 11 21.85 -6.04 -4.91
N MET A 12 21.63 -5.73 -6.20
CA MET A 12 21.58 -4.35 -6.70
C MET A 12 20.43 -3.55 -6.09
N VAL A 13 19.22 -4.11 -6.09
CA VAL A 13 18.02 -3.47 -5.52
C VAL A 13 18.19 -3.28 -4.02
N LEU A 14 18.68 -4.30 -3.32
CA LEU A 14 18.89 -4.27 -1.88
C LEU A 14 19.95 -3.23 -1.48
N THR A 15 21.02 -3.08 -2.26
CA THR A 15 22.03 -2.03 -2.07
C THR A 15 21.40 -0.66 -2.21
N TYR A 16 20.66 -0.41 -3.30
CA TYR A 16 19.95 0.84 -3.52
C TYR A 16 18.98 1.18 -2.38
N ILE A 17 18.24 0.19 -1.87
CA ILE A 17 17.31 0.39 -0.76
C ILE A 17 18.06 0.75 0.52
N ARG A 18 19.15 0.04 0.85
CA ARG A 18 19.99 0.34 2.03
C ARG A 18 20.61 1.72 1.98
N ASP A 19 20.79 2.29 0.79
CA ASP A 19 21.26 3.67 0.64
C ASP A 19 20.23 4.70 1.12
N HIS A 20 18.92 4.40 1.01
CA HIS A 20 17.82 5.30 1.34
C HIS A 20 17.10 4.95 2.65
N VAL A 21 16.98 3.67 2.97
CA VAL A 21 16.33 3.12 4.16
C VAL A 21 17.40 2.35 4.92
N LYS A 22 17.98 2.98 5.95
CA LYS A 22 19.13 2.40 6.68
C LYS A 22 18.75 1.25 7.61
N GLN A 23 17.53 1.29 8.14
CA GLN A 23 17.03 0.32 9.10
C GLN A 23 16.14 -0.72 8.42
N ALA A 24 16.51 -2.00 8.55
CA ALA A 24 15.70 -3.11 8.07
C ALA A 24 14.29 -3.11 8.71
N LYS A 25 13.32 -3.68 8.02
CA LYS A 25 11.93 -3.85 8.47
C LYS A 25 11.19 -2.55 8.77
N THR A 26 11.62 -1.41 8.24
CA THR A 26 10.93 -0.12 8.45
C THR A 26 10.10 0.33 7.26
N ALA A 27 10.60 0.12 6.04
CA ALA A 27 9.91 0.53 4.82
C ALA A 27 8.88 -0.53 4.37
N PRO A 28 7.59 -0.20 4.28
CA PRO A 28 6.59 -1.06 3.64
C PRO A 28 6.75 -1.05 2.12
N LEU A 29 6.42 -2.18 1.48
CA LEU A 29 6.31 -2.23 0.02
C LEU A 29 5.06 -1.47 -0.44
N ALA A 30 5.17 -0.62 -1.47
CA ALA A 30 4.09 0.25 -1.92
C ALA A 30 3.91 0.23 -3.44
N GLY A 31 2.67 0.29 -3.90
CA GLY A 31 2.33 0.34 -5.32
C GLY A 31 0.86 -0.03 -5.58
N ASN A 32 0.49 -0.18 -6.84
CA ASN A 32 -0.82 -0.69 -7.22
C ASN A 32 -0.82 -2.22 -7.25
N SER A 33 -1.81 -2.85 -6.61
CA SER A 33 -1.97 -4.32 -6.64
C SER A 33 -0.71 -5.05 -6.15
N ILE A 34 -0.05 -4.43 -5.17
CA ILE A 34 1.32 -4.71 -4.72
C ILE A 34 1.48 -6.10 -4.08
N ALA A 35 0.38 -6.73 -3.67
CA ALA A 35 0.38 -8.08 -3.11
C ALA A 35 0.97 -9.11 -4.10
N THR A 36 0.74 -8.92 -5.40
CA THR A 36 1.31 -9.79 -6.45
C THR A 36 2.83 -9.66 -6.48
N ASP A 37 3.35 -8.44 -6.48
CA ASP A 37 4.79 -8.18 -6.47
C ASP A 37 5.43 -8.71 -5.19
N ARG A 38 4.76 -8.55 -4.04
CA ARG A 38 5.21 -9.13 -2.77
C ARG A 38 5.35 -10.66 -2.87
N GLY A 39 4.41 -11.33 -3.51
CA GLY A 39 4.47 -12.78 -3.73
C GLY A 39 5.70 -13.20 -4.55
N PHE A 40 6.01 -12.47 -5.63
CA PHE A 40 7.21 -12.70 -6.42
C PHE A 40 8.49 -12.41 -5.63
N ILE A 41 8.56 -11.28 -4.93
CA ILE A 41 9.72 -10.91 -4.10
C ILE A 41 9.98 -11.96 -3.02
N ALA A 42 8.95 -12.42 -2.31
CA ALA A 42 9.11 -13.43 -1.27
C ALA A 42 9.65 -14.77 -1.80
N ARG A 43 9.26 -15.16 -3.02
CA ARG A 43 9.72 -16.40 -3.66
C ARG A 43 11.12 -16.27 -4.26
N ASP A 44 11.36 -15.18 -4.99
CA ASP A 44 12.49 -15.03 -5.91
C ASP A 44 13.61 -14.15 -5.35
N MET A 45 13.31 -13.29 -4.38
CA MET A 45 14.25 -12.33 -3.76
C MET A 45 14.09 -12.32 -2.22
N PRO A 46 14.39 -13.44 -1.53
CA PRO A 46 14.14 -13.59 -0.10
C PRO A 46 14.94 -12.64 0.79
N LYS A 47 16.15 -12.21 0.40
CA LYS A 47 16.93 -11.23 1.18
C LYS A 47 16.27 -9.86 1.11
N LEU A 48 15.73 -9.50 -0.06
CA LEU A 48 14.97 -8.27 -0.24
C LEU A 48 13.67 -8.33 0.57
N ASP A 49 12.93 -9.44 0.50
CA ASP A 49 11.71 -9.66 1.27
C ASP A 49 11.95 -9.49 2.77
N ASP A 50 13.07 -10.05 3.25
CA ASP A 50 13.49 -9.95 4.64
C ASP A 50 13.95 -8.54 5.01
N TYR A 51 14.47 -7.73 4.10
CA TYR A 51 14.82 -6.35 4.45
C TYR A 51 13.60 -5.43 4.58
N LEU A 52 12.53 -5.70 3.81
CA LEU A 52 11.31 -4.89 3.79
C LEU A 52 10.40 -5.19 5.00
N HIS A 53 9.61 -4.20 5.43
CA HIS A 53 8.56 -4.42 6.43
C HIS A 53 7.49 -5.36 5.86
N TYR A 54 6.88 -6.18 6.71
CA TYR A 54 5.81 -7.11 6.32
C TYR A 54 4.50 -6.44 5.83
N ARG A 55 4.35 -5.13 6.06
CA ARG A 55 3.14 -4.38 5.72
C ARG A 55 3.30 -3.81 4.33
N MET A 56 2.17 -3.59 3.67
CA MET A 56 2.14 -3.02 2.34
C MET A 56 1.24 -1.79 2.31
N ILE A 57 1.54 -0.87 1.40
CA ILE A 57 0.67 0.25 1.04
C ILE A 57 0.14 -0.03 -0.36
N ASP A 58 -1.07 -0.59 -0.44
CA ASP A 58 -1.73 -0.89 -1.71
C ASP A 58 -2.62 0.27 -2.15
N VAL A 59 -2.19 0.96 -3.21
CA VAL A 59 -2.94 2.09 -3.81
C VAL A 59 -4.26 1.61 -4.41
N SER A 60 -4.32 0.38 -4.91
CA SER A 60 -5.54 -0.21 -5.48
C SER A 60 -6.62 -0.42 -4.41
N SER A 61 -6.23 -0.64 -3.15
CA SER A 61 -7.20 -0.70 -2.03
C SER A 61 -7.90 0.65 -1.84
N ILE A 62 -7.15 1.75 -1.85
CA ILE A 62 -7.70 3.12 -1.73
C ILE A 62 -8.58 3.45 -2.94
N LYS A 63 -8.14 3.06 -4.15
CA LYS A 63 -8.93 3.21 -5.38
C LYS A 63 -10.29 2.54 -5.27
N GLU A 64 -10.35 1.30 -4.79
CA GLU A 64 -11.61 0.56 -4.66
C GLU A 64 -12.55 1.17 -3.61
N LEU A 65 -12.01 1.74 -2.52
CA LEU A 65 -12.79 2.52 -1.55
C LEU A 65 -13.35 3.80 -2.19
N CYS A 66 -12.51 4.57 -2.89
CA CYS A 66 -12.93 5.78 -3.59
C CYS A 66 -14.01 5.48 -4.64
N ARG A 67 -13.90 4.36 -5.37
CA ARG A 67 -14.91 3.94 -6.35
C ARG A 67 -16.30 3.76 -5.74
N ARG A 68 -16.37 3.22 -4.52
CA ARG A 68 -17.64 2.88 -3.83
C ARG A 68 -18.19 4.06 -3.03
N TRP A 69 -17.33 4.73 -2.28
CA TRP A 69 -17.75 5.77 -1.33
C TRP A 69 -17.75 7.16 -1.94
N TYR A 70 -16.87 7.41 -2.92
CA TYR A 70 -16.68 8.73 -3.53
C TYR A 70 -16.59 8.67 -5.06
N PRO A 71 -17.66 8.28 -5.78
CA PRO A 71 -17.61 8.09 -7.24
C PRO A 71 -17.05 9.29 -8.01
N ARG A 72 -17.32 10.53 -7.54
CA ARG A 72 -16.78 11.76 -8.16
C ARG A 72 -15.25 11.81 -8.12
N ILE A 73 -14.63 11.37 -7.03
CA ILE A 73 -13.16 11.27 -6.92
C ILE A 73 -12.66 10.20 -7.88
N TYR A 74 -13.30 9.04 -7.91
CA TYR A 74 -12.87 7.95 -8.80
C TYR A 74 -12.93 8.34 -10.29
N PHE A 75 -14.03 8.95 -10.76
CA PHE A 75 -14.17 9.34 -12.16
C PHE A 75 -13.38 10.62 -12.51
N GLY A 76 -12.91 11.38 -11.52
CA GLY A 76 -12.05 12.55 -11.70
C GLY A 76 -10.55 12.25 -11.67
N GLN A 77 -10.15 10.97 -11.59
CA GLN A 77 -8.73 10.58 -11.57
C GLN A 77 -8.04 10.95 -12.90
N PRO A 78 -6.76 11.37 -12.88
CA PRO A 78 -6.01 11.64 -14.10
C PRO A 78 -5.87 10.37 -14.95
N GLU A 79 -5.81 10.54 -16.27
CA GLU A 79 -5.58 9.43 -17.19
C GLU A 79 -4.24 8.74 -16.89
N LYS A 80 -4.22 7.42 -17.00
CA LYS A 80 -2.99 6.62 -16.89
C LYS A 80 -2.21 6.73 -18.19
N GLY A 81 -0.92 7.05 -18.08
CA GLY A 81 -0.03 6.99 -19.22
C GLY A 81 0.28 5.53 -19.51
N LEU A 82 -0.20 5.00 -20.64
CA LEU A 82 0.01 3.60 -21.05
C LEU A 82 1.48 3.32 -21.41
N ALA A 83 2.36 3.33 -20.42
CA ALA A 83 3.76 2.96 -20.56
C ALA A 83 4.02 1.73 -19.70
N HIS A 84 4.02 0.55 -20.31
CA HIS A 84 4.27 -0.76 -19.67
C HIS A 84 5.73 -0.96 -19.20
N ARG A 85 6.34 0.05 -18.59
CA ARG A 85 7.68 -0.02 -18.00
C ARG A 85 7.54 0.13 -16.49
N ALA A 86 8.20 -0.74 -15.74
CA ALA A 86 8.13 -0.75 -14.27
C ALA A 86 8.35 0.62 -13.61
N LEU A 87 9.33 1.41 -14.08
CA LEU A 87 9.56 2.76 -13.53
C LEU A 87 8.42 3.73 -13.84
N ALA A 88 7.80 3.61 -15.02
CA ALA A 88 6.63 4.41 -15.34
C ALA A 88 5.47 4.02 -14.43
N ASP A 89 5.21 2.72 -14.26
CA ASP A 89 4.16 2.20 -13.37
C ASP A 89 4.35 2.67 -11.92
N ILE A 90 5.58 2.67 -11.39
CA ILE A 90 5.89 3.22 -10.05
C ILE A 90 5.51 4.71 -9.95
N HIS A 91 5.90 5.52 -10.94
CA HIS A 91 5.55 6.93 -10.96
C HIS A 91 4.04 7.15 -11.09
N GLU A 92 3.33 6.29 -11.81
CA GLU A 92 1.88 6.31 -11.91
C GLU A 92 1.23 6.02 -10.55
N SER A 93 1.67 4.97 -9.84
CA SER A 93 1.17 4.65 -8.50
C SER A 93 1.38 5.79 -7.52
N ILE A 94 2.54 6.45 -7.54
CA ILE A 94 2.84 7.61 -6.68
C ILE A 94 1.92 8.79 -7.02
N ARG A 95 1.68 9.04 -8.31
CA ARG A 95 0.79 10.11 -8.79
C ARG A 95 -0.67 9.83 -8.38
N GLU A 96 -1.11 8.59 -8.54
CA GLU A 96 -2.45 8.13 -8.15
C GLU A 96 -2.65 8.26 -6.63
N LEU A 97 -1.69 7.83 -5.81
CA LEU A 97 -1.77 7.99 -4.35
C LEU A 97 -1.77 9.48 -3.93
N ARG A 98 -1.00 10.33 -4.61
CA ARG A 98 -1.02 11.77 -4.38
C ARG A 98 -2.39 12.38 -4.66
N TYR A 99 -3.05 11.95 -5.75
CA TYR A 99 -4.41 12.37 -6.09
C TYR A 99 -5.39 12.00 -4.98
N TYR A 100 -5.40 10.75 -4.51
CA TYR A 100 -6.27 10.33 -3.42
C TYR A 100 -5.97 11.08 -2.12
N ARG A 101 -4.70 11.30 -1.78
CA ARG A 101 -4.30 12.09 -0.59
C ARG A 101 -4.91 13.49 -0.58
N GLN A 102 -5.08 14.12 -1.74
CA GLN A 102 -5.62 15.48 -1.87
C GLN A 102 -7.15 15.53 -1.97
N THR A 103 -7.79 14.44 -2.37
CA THR A 103 -9.22 14.43 -2.71
C THR A 103 -10.08 13.63 -1.74
N ALA A 104 -9.54 12.51 -1.21
CA ALA A 104 -10.28 11.55 -0.38
C ALA A 104 -9.90 11.59 1.10
N PHE A 105 -8.73 12.12 1.45
CA PHE A 105 -8.26 12.21 2.83
C PHE A 105 -8.38 13.63 3.39
N VAL A 106 -8.39 13.72 4.72
CA VAL A 106 -8.39 15.01 5.43
C VAL A 106 -7.12 15.81 5.11
N THR A 107 -7.29 17.08 4.79
CA THR A 107 -6.18 17.99 4.51
C THR A 107 -5.30 18.18 5.75
N PRO A 108 -3.97 18.19 5.62
CA PRO A 108 -3.07 18.54 6.73
C PRO A 108 -3.41 19.92 7.34
N PRO A 109 -3.29 20.09 8.67
CA PRO A 109 -2.73 19.14 9.65
C PRO A 109 -3.67 18.00 10.07
N GLY A 110 -4.90 17.97 9.57
CA GLY A 110 -5.93 17.01 9.98
C GLY A 110 -6.82 17.57 11.10
N PRO A 111 -7.82 16.78 11.55
CA PRO A 111 -8.72 17.15 12.62
C PRO A 111 -7.99 17.34 13.97
N SER A 112 -8.53 18.18 14.84
CA SER A 112 -7.98 18.37 16.19
C SER A 112 -8.15 17.13 17.06
N THR A 113 -7.41 17.03 18.16
CA THR A 113 -7.58 15.92 19.13
C THR A 113 -9.01 15.82 19.65
N SER A 114 -9.70 16.94 19.86
CA SER A 114 -11.11 16.96 20.27
C SER A 114 -12.05 16.46 19.17
N ASP A 115 -11.83 16.83 17.91
CA ASP A 115 -12.64 16.34 16.79
C ASP A 115 -12.48 14.83 16.63
N ILE A 116 -11.24 14.33 16.74
CA ILE A 116 -10.94 12.89 16.68
C ILE A 116 -11.63 12.15 17.82
N ALA A 117 -11.59 12.67 19.05
CA ALA A 117 -12.23 12.06 20.20
C ALA A 117 -13.77 11.99 20.03
N ALA A 118 -14.38 13.05 19.47
CA ALA A 118 -15.82 13.07 19.20
C ALA A 118 -16.22 12.01 18.15
N VAL A 119 -15.44 11.87 17.07
CA VAL A 119 -15.67 10.81 16.06
C VAL A 119 -15.53 9.43 16.69
N ALA A 120 -14.50 9.20 17.49
CA ALA A 120 -14.28 7.92 18.17
C ALA A 120 -15.43 7.56 19.12
N ALA A 121 -15.94 8.52 19.89
CA ALA A 121 -17.09 8.30 20.78
C ALA A 121 -18.37 7.94 20.01
N GLY A 122 -18.55 8.50 18.80
CA GLY A 122 -19.70 8.21 17.93
C GLY A 122 -19.72 6.80 17.33
N LEU A 123 -18.57 6.10 17.27
CA LEU A 123 -18.49 4.73 16.74
C LEU A 123 -19.02 3.67 17.72
N GLY A 124 -19.24 4.03 18.99
CA GLY A 124 -19.68 3.12 20.04
C GLY A 124 -18.60 2.13 20.49
N PRO A 125 -18.84 1.33 21.54
CA PRO A 125 -17.93 0.28 21.98
C PRO A 125 -17.89 -0.86 20.96
N THR A 126 -16.73 -1.49 20.78
CA THR A 126 -16.64 -2.78 20.09
C THR A 126 -17.47 -3.79 20.87
N SER A 127 -18.56 -4.29 20.29
CA SER A 127 -19.34 -5.35 20.93
C SER A 127 -18.47 -6.61 21.07
N ASP A 128 -18.30 -7.13 22.28
CA ASP A 128 -17.53 -8.35 22.59
C ASP A 128 -18.07 -9.64 21.91
N ASN A 129 -19.11 -9.54 21.08
CA ASN A 129 -19.88 -10.68 20.57
C ASN A 129 -19.34 -11.35 19.30
N ASP A 130 -18.23 -10.89 18.72
CA ASP A 130 -17.68 -11.46 17.47
C ASP A 130 -16.58 -12.51 17.70
N SER A 131 -16.32 -12.89 18.95
CA SER A 131 -15.37 -13.95 19.32
C SER A 131 -16.07 -15.18 19.88
N ALA A 132 -16.91 -15.86 19.09
CA ALA A 132 -17.19 -17.31 19.20
C ALA A 132 -18.44 -17.71 18.38
N ARG A 133 -18.21 -18.13 17.14
CA ARG A 133 -18.99 -19.22 16.54
C ARG A 133 -18.01 -20.15 15.84
N GLU A 134 -17.24 -20.92 16.63
CA GLU A 134 -16.72 -22.18 16.12
C GLU A 134 -17.92 -23.00 15.66
N ALA A 135 -17.98 -23.28 14.36
CA ALA A 135 -18.96 -24.20 13.81
C ALA A 135 -18.71 -25.59 14.42
N PRO A 136 -19.75 -26.32 14.87
CA PRO A 136 -19.54 -27.65 15.41
C PRO A 136 -19.05 -28.56 14.29
N SER A 137 -17.92 -29.23 14.53
CA SER A 137 -17.42 -30.31 13.69
C SER A 137 -18.43 -31.46 13.70
N GLY A 138 -19.04 -31.73 12.55
CA GLY A 138 -19.80 -32.95 12.26
C GLY A 138 -19.24 -33.61 11.02
#